data_AF-A0A9C8N1Z7-F1
#
_entry.id   AF-A0A9C8N1Z7-F1
#
_cell.length_a   1.000
_cell.length_b   1.000
_cell.length_c   1.000
_cell.angle_alpha   90.00
_cell.angle_beta   90.00
_cell.angle_gamma   90.00
#
_symmetry.space_group_name_H-M   'P 1'
#
loop_
_entity.id
_entity.type
_entity.pdbx_description
1 polymer ?
#
loop_
_entity_poly.entity_id
_entity_poly.type
_entity_poly.pdbx_seq_one_letter_code
_entity_poly.pdbx_strand_id
1 'polypeptide(L)' 'IDAILALLKFDKKNTHGNINFVLLKDIGTPVIDVKIPHELFADAFAYYAQV' A
#
# COMPACT_ATOMS: atom_id res chain seq x y z
N ILE A 1 1.80 12.77 -2.07
CA ILE A 1 1.42 11.34 -1.87
C ILE A 1 -0.11 11.18 -1.90
N ASP A 2 -0.86 12.16 -1.39
CA ASP A 2 -2.33 12.14 -1.33
C ASP A 2 -3.05 11.81 -2.64
N ALA A 3 -2.57 12.33 -3.78
CA ALA A 3 -3.13 11.98 -5.09
C ALA A 3 -2.98 10.49 -5.41
N ILE A 4 -1.86 9.86 -5.02
CA ILE A 4 -1.62 8.43 -5.21
C ILE A 4 -2.54 7.62 -4.29
N LEU A 5 -2.63 7.98 -3.00
CA LEU A 5 -3.53 7.33 -2.04
C LEU A 5 -5.00 7.45 -2.48
N ALA A 6 -5.37 8.60 -3.06
CA ALA A 6 -6.69 8.83 -3.60
C ALA A 6 -7.00 7.97 -4.83
N LEU A 7 -5.99 7.52 -5.57
CA LEU A 7 -6.18 6.57 -6.67
C LEU A 7 -6.22 5.11 -6.16
N LEU A 8 -5.37 4.78 -5.18
CA LEU A 8 -5.27 3.42 -4.63
C LEU A 8 -6.57 2.90 -4.03
N LYS A 9 -7.36 3.76 -3.39
CA LYS A 9 -8.68 3.40 -2.84
C LYS A 9 -9.69 2.90 -3.89
N PHE A 10 -9.45 3.12 -5.19
CA PHE A 10 -10.27 2.60 -6.29
C PHE A 10 -9.72 1.30 -6.91
N ASP A 11 -8.60 0.76 -6.42
CA ASP A 11 -8.12 -0.55 -6.85
C ASP A 11 -9.19 -1.62 -6.58
N LYS A 12 -9.46 -2.51 -7.54
CA LYS A 12 -10.56 -3.48 -7.46
C LYS A 12 -10.44 -4.47 -6.29
N LYS A 13 -9.24 -4.62 -5.70
CA LYS A 13 -8.99 -5.46 -4.53
C LYS A 13 -9.44 -4.78 -3.23
N ASN A 14 -9.65 -3.47 -3.27
CA ASN A 14 -10.05 -2.65 -2.14
C ASN A 14 -11.57 -2.63 -2.03
N THR A 15 -12.11 -3.31 -1.02
CA THR A 15 -13.53 -3.26 -0.69
C THR A 15 -13.77 -2.27 0.45
N HIS A 16 -14.91 -1.58 0.43
CA HIS A 16 -15.32 -0.63 1.46
C HIS A 16 -14.36 0.56 1.66
N GLY A 17 -13.58 0.94 0.63
CA GLY A 17 -12.68 2.10 0.66
C GLY A 17 -11.39 1.91 1.45
N ASN A 18 -11.11 0.71 1.96
CA ASN A 18 -9.85 0.39 2.62
C ASN A 18 -8.77 0.04 1.59
N ILE A 19 -7.58 0.62 1.71
CA ILE A 19 -6.45 0.23 0.88
C ILE A 19 -5.81 -1.02 1.48
N ASN A 20 -5.86 -2.12 0.73
CA ASN A 20 -5.24 -3.39 1.03
C ASN A 20 -4.04 -3.63 0.11
N PHE A 21 -2.97 -4.20 0.67
CA PHE A 21 -1.76 -4.53 -0.06
C PHE A 21 -1.51 -6.04 -0.08
N VAL A 22 -0.77 -6.46 -1.10
CA VAL A 22 -0.11 -7.75 -1.12
C VAL A 22 1.36 -7.51 -0.81
N LEU A 23 1.83 -8.01 0.34
CA LEU A 23 3.21 -7.86 0.79
C LEU A 23 3.90 -9.22 0.87
N LEU A 24 5.21 -9.26 0.64
CA LEU A 24 5.99 -10.45 0.90
C LEU A 24 6.39 -10.46 2.38
N LYS A 25 5.99 -11.51 3.10
CA LYS A 25 6.51 -11.77 4.45
C LYS A 25 7.93 -12.34 4.36
N ASP A 26 8.11 -13.26 3.41
CA ASP A 26 9.36 -13.95 3.09
C ASP A 26 9.45 -14.16 1.57
N ILE A 27 10.63 -14.52 1.06
CA ILE A 27 10.81 -14.83 -0.37
C ILE A 27 9.86 -15.97 -0.77
N GLY A 28 9.01 -15.71 -1.77
CA GLY A 28 8.03 -16.67 -2.26
C GLY A 28 6.77 -16.81 -1.39
N THR A 29 6.64 -16.05 -0.30
CA THR A 29 5.48 -16.11 0.61
C THR A 29 4.74 -14.77 0.66
N PRO A 30 3.71 -14.57 -0.19
CA PRO A 30 2.88 -13.37 -0.14
C PRO A 30 1.83 -13.45 0.96
N VAL A 31 1.49 -12.29 1.50
CA VAL A 31 0.36 -12.05 2.41
C VAL A 31 -0.57 -11.06 1.74
N ILE A 32 -1.84 -11.43 1.60
CA ILE A 32 -2.89 -10.60 0.99
C ILE A 32 -3.68 -9.85 2.07
N ASP A 33 -4.48 -8.87 1.65
CA ASP A 33 -5.38 -8.10 2.51
C ASP A 33 -4.69 -7.38 3.68
N VAL A 34 -3.42 -6.97 3.47
CA VAL A 34 -2.64 -6.27 4.51
C VAL A 34 -3.02 -4.79 4.54
N LYS A 35 -3.42 -4.32 5.73
CA LYS A 35 -3.63 -2.90 6.02
C LYS A 35 -2.37 -2.31 6.64
N ILE A 36 -2.01 -1.11 6.19
CA ILE A 36 -0.78 -0.42 6.61
C ILE A 36 -1.16 0.84 7.39
N PRO A 37 -0.50 1.11 8.54
CA PRO A 37 -0.63 2.38 9.24
C PRO A 37 -0.36 3.58 8.32
N HIS A 38 -1.16 4.64 8.45
CA HIS A 38 -1.13 5.75 7.50
C HIS A 38 0.19 6.51 7.52
N GLU A 39 0.83 6.58 8.68
CA GLU A 39 2.14 7.19 8.90
C GLU A 39 3.25 6.55 8.04
N LEU A 40 3.16 5.25 7.72
CA LEU A 40 4.18 4.54 6.95
C LEU A 40 4.13 4.85 5.45
N PHE A 41 3.01 5.39 4.93
CA PHE A 41 2.93 5.75 3.51
C PHE A 41 3.94 6.83 3.15
N ALA A 42 4.14 7.81 4.02
CA ALA A 42 5.10 8.89 3.78
C ALA A 42 6.51 8.34 3.54
N ASP A 43 6.99 7.51 4.47
CA ASP A 43 8.33 6.93 4.43
C ASP A 43 8.51 5.97 3.26
N ALA A 44 7.50 5.13 2.98
CA ALA A 44 7.55 4.18 1.88
C ALA A 44 7.68 4.87 0.50
N PHE A 45 6.90 5.93 0.25
CA PHE A 45 7.02 6.68 -1.00
C PHE A 45 8.29 7.55 -1.04
N ALA A 46 8.74 8.08 0.10
CA ALA A 46 9.99 8.84 0.18
C ALA A 46 11.20 7.99 -0.24
N TYR A 47 11.24 6.71 0.15
CA TYR A 47 12.28 5.77 -0.27
C TYR A 47 12.40 5.67 -1.81
N TYR A 48 11.26 5.58 -2.52
CA TYR A 48 11.25 5.48 -3.98
C TYR A 48 11.49 6.82 -4.70
N ALA A 49 11.24 7.95 -4.04
CA ALA A 49 11.46 9.28 -4.63
C ALA A 49 12.91 9.75 -4.59
N GLN A 50 13.79 9.04 -3.86
CA GLN A 50 15.23 9.32 -3.79
C GLN A 50 16.04 8.71 -4.95
N VAL A 51 15.36 8.05 -5.89
CA VAL A 51 15.95 7.35 -7.04
C VAL A 51 15.73 8.14 -8.32
#